data_AF-A0A2T9ZIK7-F1
#
_entry.id   AF-A0A2T9ZIK7-F1
#
_cell.length_a   1.000
_cell.length_b   1.000
_cell.length_c   1.000
_cell.angle_alpha   90.00
_cell.angle_beta   90.00
_cell.angle_gamma   90.00
#
_symmetry.space_group_name_H-M   'P 1'
#
loop_
_entity.id
_entity.type
_entity.pdbx_description
1 polymer ?
#
loop_
_entity_poly.entity_id
_entity_poly.type
_entity_poly.pdbx_seq_one_letter_code
_entity_poly.pdbx_strand_id
1 'polypeptide(L)'
;MSTSKGSSSRTGSQIPAIGGLDLLKAEINSKHTDCLKLIATNTEGNPSVVRSYISELDNSSFILTWESANPSLNGQIVFDFKKPLSTKAEILNHISGLADSAITDLKSDTKNSVRLEASKQRYCRYRLFNVPGSAVTWFMFAFAYYAKTSTNPISPVSAVLSVASREFFAELFKYAFYFRIFEGIVVFFICLYISSAFPKEISESDVIKWAFSSVLTGIFSSGAIIKLARNLVVSKAKSKKIL
;
A
#
# COMPACT_ATOMS: atom_id res chain seq x y z
N MET A 1 60.26 -16.18 9.32
CA MET A 1 59.71 -17.53 9.11
C MET A 1 58.37 -17.59 9.83
N SER A 2 57.28 -17.73 9.08
CA SER A 2 55.88 -17.99 9.47
C SER A 2 55.24 -17.18 10.61
N THR A 3 54.39 -16.20 10.24
CA THR A 3 53.17 -15.93 11.03
C THR A 3 51.94 -16.11 10.14
N SER A 4 51.09 -16.99 10.65
CA SER A 4 49.88 -17.56 10.06
C SER A 4 48.82 -16.49 9.70
N LYS A 5 48.27 -16.60 8.49
CA LYS A 5 47.04 -15.92 8.06
C LYS A 5 45.85 -16.57 8.77
N GLY A 6 45.35 -15.91 9.81
CA GLY A 6 44.03 -16.16 10.37
C GLY A 6 42.95 -15.58 9.45
N SER A 7 42.50 -16.38 8.50
CA SER A 7 41.28 -16.15 7.70
C SER A 7 40.05 -16.30 8.62
N SER A 8 39.60 -15.22 9.24
CA SER A 8 38.29 -15.17 9.88
C SER A 8 37.24 -14.81 8.83
N SER A 9 36.62 -15.85 8.28
CA SER A 9 35.41 -15.74 7.46
C SER A 9 34.27 -15.28 8.37
N ARG A 10 34.05 -13.95 8.46
CA ARG A 10 32.78 -13.41 8.93
C ARG A 10 31.70 -13.88 7.97
N THR A 11 30.85 -14.78 8.46
CA THR A 11 29.54 -15.12 7.91
C THR A 11 28.73 -13.84 7.78
N GLY A 12 28.91 -13.15 6.66
CA GLY A 12 28.12 -12.01 6.26
C GLY A 12 26.69 -12.50 6.04
N SER A 13 25.80 -12.13 6.94
CA SER A 13 24.37 -12.08 6.63
C SER A 13 24.23 -11.20 5.39
N GLN A 14 24.14 -11.82 4.21
CA GLN A 14 23.91 -11.13 2.95
C GLN A 14 22.52 -10.53 3.02
N ILE A 15 22.44 -9.26 3.44
CA ILE A 15 21.22 -8.48 3.25
C ILE A 15 20.99 -8.41 1.74
N PRO A 16 19.81 -8.82 1.25
CA PRO A 16 19.53 -8.79 -0.17
C PRO A 16 19.72 -7.35 -0.69
N ALA A 17 20.45 -7.22 -1.80
CA ALA A 17 20.66 -5.93 -2.46
C ALA A 17 19.28 -5.33 -2.83
N ILE A 18 19.04 -4.08 -2.47
CA ILE A 18 17.80 -3.40 -2.86
C ILE A 18 17.88 -3.12 -4.36
N GLY A 19 16.98 -3.73 -5.14
CA GLY A 19 16.88 -3.46 -6.57
C GLY A 19 16.47 -2.00 -6.86
N GLY A 20 17.21 -1.32 -7.74
CA GLY A 20 16.87 0.01 -8.23
C GLY A 20 17.13 1.15 -7.24
N LEU A 21 18.22 1.08 -6.48
CA LEU A 21 18.74 2.20 -5.67
C LEU A 21 19.15 3.39 -6.53
N ASP A 22 19.72 3.18 -7.71
CA ASP A 22 20.05 4.27 -8.64
C ASP A 22 18.82 5.07 -9.07
N LEU A 23 17.70 4.38 -9.31
CA LEU A 23 16.42 5.02 -9.62
C LEU A 23 15.89 5.81 -8.41
N LEU A 24 16.03 5.27 -7.20
CA LEU A 24 15.64 5.96 -5.98
C LEU A 24 16.51 7.22 -5.75
N LYS A 25 17.82 7.12 -5.96
CA LYS A 25 18.76 8.24 -5.90
C LYS A 25 18.37 9.34 -6.89
N ALA A 26 18.11 8.97 -8.15
CA ALA A 26 17.69 9.91 -9.18
C ALA A 26 16.33 10.57 -8.83
N GLU A 27 15.39 9.81 -8.28
CA GLU A 27 14.10 10.32 -7.82
C GLU A 27 14.26 11.33 -6.68
N ILE A 28 15.06 11.01 -5.66
CA ILE A 28 15.30 11.92 -4.53
C ILE A 28 15.98 13.21 -5.01
N ASN A 29 17.01 13.08 -5.84
CA ASN A 29 17.76 14.22 -6.37
C ASN A 29 16.95 15.12 -7.32
N SER A 30 15.86 14.62 -7.90
CA SER A 30 15.01 15.40 -8.80
C SER A 30 13.79 16.01 -8.12
N LYS A 31 13.21 15.32 -7.13
CA LYS A 31 11.94 15.73 -6.50
C LYS A 31 12.08 16.36 -5.12
N HIS A 32 13.19 16.11 -4.42
CA HIS A 32 13.33 16.42 -2.99
C HIS A 32 14.55 17.29 -2.68
N THR A 33 15.02 18.07 -3.65
CA THR A 33 16.21 18.94 -3.55
C THR A 33 16.14 19.92 -2.39
N ASP A 34 14.96 20.48 -2.09
CA ASP A 34 14.80 21.44 -1.00
C ASP A 34 14.97 20.78 0.37
N CYS A 35 14.49 19.54 0.53
CA CYS A 35 14.70 18.78 1.74
C CYS A 35 16.18 18.41 1.92
N LEU A 36 16.87 18.00 0.85
CA LEU A 36 18.31 17.74 0.89
C LEU A 36 19.10 19.00 1.26
N LYS A 37 18.67 20.16 0.76
CA LYS A 37 19.31 21.44 1.04
C LYS A 37 19.19 21.80 2.52
N LEU A 38 18.01 21.61 3.10
CA LEU A 38 17.80 21.81 4.55
C LEU A 38 18.66 20.88 5.39
N ILE A 39 18.76 19.60 5.01
CA ILE A 39 19.63 18.65 5.71
C ILE A 39 21.08 19.15 5.65
N ALA A 40 21.58 19.56 4.47
CA ALA A 40 22.94 20.08 4.33
C ALA A 40 23.17 21.36 5.16
N THR A 41 22.24 22.32 5.09
CA THR A 41 22.30 23.57 5.86
C THR A 41 22.33 23.31 7.37
N ASN A 42 21.49 22.40 7.87
CA ASN A 42 21.42 22.09 9.29
C ASN A 42 22.67 21.37 9.80
N THR A 43 23.21 20.45 8.99
CA THR A 43 24.32 19.57 9.41
C THR A 43 25.64 20.34 9.56
N GLU A 44 25.93 21.26 8.65
CA GLU A 44 27.18 22.03 8.65
C GLU A 44 27.02 23.46 9.20
N GLY A 45 25.79 23.84 9.55
CA GLY A 45 25.47 25.21 9.95
C GLY A 45 25.72 26.25 8.86
N ASN A 46 25.75 25.84 7.59
CA ASN A 46 26.05 26.71 6.47
C ASN A 46 24.77 27.17 5.74
N PRO A 47 24.33 28.44 5.91
CA PRO A 47 23.13 28.95 5.24
C PRO A 47 23.32 29.18 3.73
N SER A 48 24.57 29.17 3.24
CA SER A 48 24.90 29.51 1.85
C SER A 48 24.85 28.33 0.87
N VAL A 49 24.27 27.20 1.26
CA VAL A 49 24.09 26.04 0.38
C VAL A 49 23.23 26.44 -0.83
N VAL A 50 23.78 26.33 -2.03
CA VAL A 50 23.10 26.62 -3.29
C VAL A 50 22.44 25.35 -3.83
N ARG A 51 23.19 24.25 -3.84
CA ARG A 51 22.77 22.96 -4.40
C ARG A 51 23.11 21.84 -3.43
N SER A 52 22.27 20.81 -3.38
CA SER A 52 22.57 19.57 -2.66
C SER A 52 22.00 18.37 -3.41
N TYR A 53 22.68 17.23 -3.30
CA TYR A 53 22.27 15.98 -3.94
C TYR A 53 22.93 14.79 -3.23
N ILE A 54 22.31 13.62 -3.37
CA ILE A 54 22.89 12.35 -2.94
C ILE A 54 23.80 11.83 -4.06
N SER A 55 25.10 11.69 -3.79
CA SER A 55 26.08 11.17 -4.75
C SER A 55 26.09 9.64 -4.77
N GLU A 56 26.07 9.04 -3.58
CA GLU A 56 26.07 7.59 -3.37
C GLU A 56 24.94 7.18 -2.42
N LEU A 57 24.30 6.05 -2.71
CA LEU A 57 23.20 5.51 -1.94
C LEU A 57 23.28 3.98 -1.92
N ASP A 58 23.53 3.43 -0.74
CA ASP A 58 23.64 2.00 -0.49
C ASP A 58 22.62 1.54 0.57
N ASN A 59 22.61 0.25 0.86
CA ASN A 59 21.76 -0.34 1.91
C ASN A 59 22.19 0.07 3.34
N SER A 60 23.43 0.54 3.52
CA SER A 60 24.02 0.85 4.84
C SER A 60 24.23 2.34 5.10
N SER A 61 24.30 3.15 4.05
CA SER A 61 24.59 4.58 4.17
C SER A 61 24.19 5.33 2.90
N PHE A 62 24.21 6.65 2.98
CA PHE A 62 24.19 7.52 1.82
C PHE A 62 25.14 8.69 1.99
N ILE A 63 25.62 9.24 0.88
CA ILE A 63 26.51 10.40 0.87
C ILE A 63 25.72 11.60 0.35
N LEU A 64 25.59 12.62 1.20
CA LEU A 64 25.02 13.90 0.84
C LEU A 64 26.16 14.85 0.46
N THR A 65 26.09 15.39 -0.76
CA THR A 65 27.04 16.38 -1.28
C THR A 65 26.32 17.71 -1.48
N TRP A 66 27.01 18.82 -1.21
CA TRP A 66 26.48 20.17 -1.43
C TRP A 66 27.51 21.12 -2.01
N GLU A 67 26.99 22.13 -2.70
CA GLU A 67 27.74 23.23 -3.31
C GLU A 67 27.23 24.54 -2.73
N SER A 68 28.16 25.43 -2.35
CA SER A 68 27.90 26.79 -1.88
C SER A 68 28.36 27.80 -2.92
N ALA A 69 27.88 29.03 -2.80
CA ALA A 69 28.40 30.17 -3.56
C ALA A 69 29.91 30.40 -3.30
N ASN A 70 30.40 29.99 -2.13
CA ASN A 70 31.82 29.93 -1.83
C ASN A 70 32.33 28.49 -1.99
N PRO A 71 33.16 28.18 -3.02
CA PRO A 71 33.67 26.83 -3.26
C PRO A 71 34.44 26.22 -2.09
N SER A 72 35.02 27.03 -1.19
CA SER A 72 35.72 26.52 0.00
C SER A 72 34.77 25.90 1.03
N LEU A 73 33.46 26.11 0.88
CA LEU A 73 32.42 25.57 1.74
C LEU A 73 31.65 24.41 1.09
N ASN A 74 32.08 23.98 -0.10
CA ASN A 74 31.59 22.76 -0.70
C ASN A 74 32.02 21.57 0.16
N GLY A 75 31.17 20.56 0.27
CA GLY A 75 31.45 19.43 1.11
C GLY A 75 30.57 18.24 0.84
N GLN A 76 30.89 17.17 1.56
CA GLN A 76 30.12 15.94 1.58
C GLN A 76 30.09 15.38 2.99
N ILE A 77 28.99 14.74 3.34
CA ILE A 77 28.87 14.00 4.59
C ILE A 77 28.27 12.63 4.33
N VAL A 78 28.76 11.65 5.08
CA VAL A 78 28.25 10.28 5.07
C VAL A 78 27.24 10.13 6.20
N PHE A 79 26.04 9.67 5.87
CA PHE A 79 25.02 9.31 6.83
C PHE A 79 24.93 7.79 6.91
N ASP A 80 25.37 7.24 8.03
CA ASP A 80 25.28 5.81 8.31
C ASP A 80 23.91 5.44 8.88
N PHE A 81 23.32 4.37 8.33
CA PHE A 81 22.14 3.76 8.90
C PHE A 81 22.53 2.89 10.10
N LYS A 82 21.87 3.09 11.25
CA LYS A 82 22.10 2.29 12.48
C LYS A 82 22.02 0.77 12.26
N LYS A 83 21.24 0.37 11.25
CA LYS A 83 21.18 -0.99 10.73
C LYS A 83 21.04 -0.88 9.21
N PRO A 84 21.54 -1.86 8.44
CA PRO A 84 21.26 -1.92 7.02
C PRO A 84 19.75 -1.93 6.77
N LEU A 85 19.33 -1.06 5.84
CA LEU A 85 17.96 -0.93 5.40
C LEU A 85 17.73 -1.86 4.22
N SER A 86 16.52 -2.41 4.16
CA SER A 86 16.15 -3.50 3.23
C SER A 86 15.12 -3.07 2.20
N THR A 87 14.57 -1.85 2.33
CA THR A 87 13.54 -1.33 1.42
C THR A 87 13.74 0.15 1.10
N LYS A 88 13.25 0.57 -0.08
CA LYS A 88 13.22 1.97 -0.50
C LYS A 88 12.45 2.86 0.48
N ALA A 89 11.36 2.32 1.04
CA ALA A 89 10.54 3.01 2.02
C ALA A 89 11.29 3.25 3.34
N GLU A 90 12.10 2.29 3.81
CA GLU A 90 12.94 2.48 4.98
C GLU A 90 13.96 3.61 4.76
N ILE A 91 14.60 3.65 3.58
CA ILE A 91 15.55 4.71 3.20
C ILE A 91 14.85 6.07 3.17
N LEU A 92 13.71 6.18 2.47
CA LEU A 92 12.93 7.42 2.41
C LEU A 92 12.46 7.88 3.79
N ASN A 93 12.04 6.97 4.66
CA ASN A 93 11.66 7.32 6.04
C ASN A 93 12.87 7.85 6.84
N HIS A 94 14.06 7.29 6.63
CA HIS A 94 15.27 7.76 7.30
C HIS A 94 15.62 9.19 6.85
N ILE A 95 15.66 9.43 5.54
CA ILE A 95 15.92 10.76 4.97
C ILE A 95 14.83 11.76 5.40
N SER A 96 13.57 11.33 5.43
CA SER A 96 12.46 12.13 5.94
C SER A 96 12.67 12.54 7.40
N GLY A 97 13.19 11.66 8.24
CA GLY A 97 13.49 11.98 9.64
C GLY A 97 14.58 13.04 9.78
N LEU A 98 15.62 12.98 8.94
CA LEU A 98 16.66 14.00 8.88
C LEU A 98 16.11 15.35 8.43
N ALA A 99 15.24 15.35 7.42
CA ALA A 99 14.58 16.57 6.95
C ALA A 99 13.64 17.17 8.01
N ASP A 100 12.87 16.35 8.74
CA ASP A 100 12.00 16.82 9.84
C ASP A 100 12.83 17.44 10.97
N SER A 101 13.99 16.85 11.32
CA SER A 101 14.92 17.44 12.29
C SER A 101 15.41 18.81 11.80
N ALA A 102 15.90 18.88 10.56
CA ALA A 102 16.40 20.11 9.98
C ALA A 102 15.34 21.22 9.91
N ILE A 103 14.10 20.88 9.56
CA ILE A 103 12.97 21.83 9.55
C ILE A 103 12.72 22.39 10.95
N THR A 104 12.77 21.52 11.96
CA THR A 104 12.53 21.90 13.36
C THR A 104 13.67 22.78 13.89
N ASP A 105 14.91 22.37 13.66
CA ASP A 105 16.11 23.04 14.15
C ASP A 105 16.29 24.43 13.49
N LEU A 106 16.05 24.52 12.19
CA LEU A 106 16.16 25.76 11.42
C LEU A 106 14.90 26.62 11.44
N LYS A 107 13.81 26.15 12.07
CA LYS A 107 12.47 26.80 12.05
C LYS A 107 12.02 27.16 10.62
N SER A 108 12.19 26.23 9.68
CA SER A 108 11.85 26.46 8.28
C SER A 108 10.36 26.22 8.01
N ASP A 109 9.74 27.03 7.14
CA ASP A 109 8.37 26.80 6.65
C ASP A 109 8.30 25.74 5.52
N THR A 110 9.44 25.15 5.16
CA THR A 110 9.51 24.18 4.07
C THR A 110 8.77 22.90 4.44
N LYS A 111 7.89 22.44 3.56
CA LYS A 111 7.18 21.17 3.75
C LYS A 111 8.10 19.98 3.45
N ASN A 112 8.07 18.97 4.30
CA ASN A 112 8.81 17.73 4.09
C ASN A 112 8.21 16.90 2.95
N SER A 113 8.68 17.11 1.72
CA SER A 113 8.23 16.39 0.53
C SER A 113 8.64 14.91 0.54
N VAL A 114 9.77 14.57 1.19
CA VAL A 114 10.24 13.19 1.36
C VAL A 114 9.27 12.40 2.23
N ARG A 115 8.74 13.02 3.30
CA ARG A 115 7.73 12.40 4.18
C ARG A 115 6.47 12.01 3.42
N LEU A 116 6.01 12.88 2.51
CA LEU A 116 4.84 12.60 1.68
C LEU A 116 5.09 11.37 0.80
N GLU A 117 6.26 11.28 0.17
CA GLU A 117 6.61 10.15 -0.70
C GLU A 117 6.87 8.85 0.09
N ALA A 118 7.53 8.94 1.24
CA ALA A 118 7.71 7.82 2.17
C ALA A 118 6.35 7.27 2.63
N SER A 119 5.38 8.16 2.89
CA SER A 119 4.01 7.76 3.24
C SER A 119 3.29 7.06 2.10
N LYS A 120 3.51 7.48 0.84
CA LYS A 120 2.94 6.82 -0.35
C LYS A 120 3.56 5.45 -0.60
N GLN A 121 4.86 5.25 -0.36
CA GLN A 121 5.49 3.94 -0.56
C GLN A 121 5.02 2.89 0.47
N ARG A 122 4.53 3.29 1.65
CA ARG A 122 3.78 2.37 2.54
C ARG A 122 2.53 1.81 1.85
N TYR A 123 1.96 2.51 0.87
CA TYR A 123 0.79 2.04 0.12
C TYR A 123 1.10 0.95 -0.93
N CYS A 124 2.36 0.62 -1.24
CA CYS A 124 2.63 -0.45 -2.20
C CYS A 124 2.32 -1.86 -1.68
N ARG A 125 2.01 -2.03 -0.39
CA ARG A 125 1.43 -3.29 0.17
C ARG A 125 -0.07 -3.46 -0.12
N TYR A 126 -0.75 -2.51 -0.78
CA TYR A 126 -2.19 -2.55 -1.09
C TYR A 126 -2.58 -3.46 -2.28
N ARG A 127 -1.64 -4.23 -2.85
CA ARG A 127 -1.92 -5.09 -4.04
C ARG A 127 -2.12 -6.57 -3.75
N LEU A 128 -1.99 -7.03 -2.50
CA LEU A 128 -2.31 -8.43 -2.20
C LEU A 128 -3.81 -8.58 -1.96
N PHE A 129 -4.45 -9.33 -2.87
CA PHE A 129 -5.84 -9.78 -2.84
C PHE A 129 -6.91 -8.76 -3.25
N ASN A 130 -6.72 -8.18 -4.42
CA ASN A 130 -7.86 -7.84 -5.28
C ASN A 130 -8.40 -9.14 -5.93
N VAL A 131 -8.80 -10.13 -5.12
CA VAL A 131 -9.76 -11.11 -5.65
C VAL A 131 -11.00 -10.28 -5.90
N PRO A 132 -11.46 -10.14 -7.15
CA PRO A 132 -12.58 -9.27 -7.44
C PRO A 132 -13.73 -9.72 -6.54
N GLY A 133 -14.21 -8.85 -5.64
CA GLY A 133 -15.33 -9.20 -4.76
C GLY A 133 -16.49 -9.81 -5.57
N SER A 134 -16.63 -9.44 -6.84
CA SER A 134 -17.54 -10.06 -7.79
C SER A 134 -17.42 -11.59 -7.90
N ALA A 135 -16.23 -12.20 -7.90
CA ALA A 135 -16.06 -13.65 -8.06
C ALA A 135 -16.69 -14.45 -6.90
N VAL A 136 -16.49 -13.97 -5.66
CA VAL A 136 -17.09 -14.57 -4.47
C VAL A 136 -18.60 -14.34 -4.44
N THR A 137 -19.06 -13.16 -4.86
CA THR A 137 -20.50 -12.89 -5.01
C THR A 137 -21.14 -13.80 -6.06
N TRP A 138 -20.49 -14.04 -7.20
CA TRP A 138 -20.96 -14.95 -8.25
C TRP A 138 -21.03 -16.40 -7.77
N PHE A 139 -20.04 -16.86 -7.00
CA PHE A 139 -20.06 -18.17 -6.39
C PHE A 139 -21.24 -18.34 -5.43
N MET A 140 -21.51 -17.34 -4.59
CA MET A 140 -22.66 -17.37 -3.67
C MET A 140 -24.00 -17.34 -4.40
N PHE A 141 -24.11 -16.60 -5.51
CA PHE A 141 -25.29 -16.64 -6.38
C PHE A 141 -25.50 -18.03 -6.99
N ALA A 142 -24.43 -18.65 -7.51
CA ALA A 142 -24.50 -19.99 -8.09
C ALA A 142 -24.86 -21.05 -7.03
N PHE A 143 -24.31 -20.94 -5.83
CA PHE A 143 -24.59 -21.84 -4.72
C PHE A 143 -26.03 -21.70 -4.20
N ALA A 144 -26.52 -20.47 -4.01
CA ALA A 144 -27.90 -20.22 -3.59
C ALA A 144 -28.91 -20.70 -4.65
N TYR A 145 -28.59 -20.53 -5.94
CA TYR A 145 -29.38 -21.08 -7.05
C TYR A 145 -29.40 -22.61 -7.03
N TYR A 146 -28.24 -23.25 -6.85
CA TYR A 146 -28.12 -24.71 -6.77
C TYR A 146 -28.91 -25.28 -5.58
N ALA A 147 -28.77 -24.72 -4.38
CA ALA A 147 -29.47 -25.19 -3.18
C ALA A 147 -31.00 -25.08 -3.29
N LYS A 148 -31.51 -24.05 -3.97
CA LYS A 148 -32.95 -23.86 -4.19
C LYS A 148 -33.52 -24.79 -5.27
N THR A 149 -32.71 -25.15 -6.27
CA THR A 149 -33.12 -26.05 -7.36
C THR A 149 -32.95 -27.53 -7.01
N SER A 150 -32.08 -27.87 -6.05
CA SER A 150 -31.90 -29.25 -5.58
C SER A 150 -33.03 -29.74 -4.67
N THR A 151 -33.74 -28.83 -4.00
CA THR A 151 -34.82 -29.16 -3.04
C THR A 151 -36.21 -29.17 -3.66
N ASN A 152 -36.42 -28.43 -4.75
CA ASN A 152 -37.61 -28.51 -5.59
C ASN A 152 -37.20 -28.32 -7.06
N PRO A 153 -37.42 -29.29 -7.96
CA PRO A 153 -37.10 -29.13 -9.37
C PRO A 153 -38.04 -28.10 -10.00
N ILE A 154 -37.60 -26.86 -10.03
CA ILE A 154 -38.32 -25.73 -10.63
C ILE A 154 -37.93 -25.67 -12.11
N SER A 155 -38.91 -25.52 -13.01
CA SER A 155 -38.61 -25.33 -14.44
C SER A 155 -37.69 -24.11 -14.64
N PRO A 156 -36.79 -24.10 -15.64
CA PRO A 156 -35.81 -23.01 -15.81
C PRO A 156 -36.45 -21.62 -15.88
N VAL A 157 -37.67 -21.55 -16.39
CA VAL A 157 -38.44 -20.30 -16.56
C VAL A 157 -39.06 -19.83 -15.24
N SER A 158 -39.62 -20.73 -14.42
CA SER A 158 -40.12 -20.38 -13.09
C SER A 158 -38.98 -20.16 -12.09
N ALA A 159 -37.81 -20.78 -12.30
CA ALA A 159 -36.61 -20.54 -11.52
C ALA A 159 -36.12 -19.10 -11.73
N VAL A 160 -36.02 -18.64 -12.99
CA VAL A 160 -35.64 -17.24 -13.30
C VAL A 160 -36.66 -16.23 -12.75
N LEU A 161 -37.96 -16.53 -12.79
CA LEU A 161 -39.01 -15.66 -12.22
C LEU A 161 -39.02 -15.67 -10.68
N SER A 162 -38.72 -16.81 -10.04
CA SER A 162 -38.60 -16.92 -8.57
C SER A 162 -37.30 -16.30 -8.04
N VAL A 163 -36.24 -16.34 -8.84
CA VAL A 163 -34.96 -15.63 -8.61
C VAL A 163 -35.16 -14.12 -8.82
N ALA A 164 -36.10 -13.74 -9.68
CA ALA A 164 -36.51 -12.36 -9.90
C ALA A 164 -37.44 -11.80 -8.80
N SER A 165 -37.87 -12.60 -7.83
CA SER A 165 -38.77 -12.14 -6.78
C SER A 165 -38.05 -11.20 -5.82
N ARG A 166 -38.76 -10.17 -5.35
CA ARG A 166 -38.22 -9.17 -4.40
C ARG A 166 -37.78 -9.83 -3.09
N GLU A 167 -38.45 -10.91 -2.68
CA GLU A 167 -38.16 -11.69 -1.48
C GLU A 167 -36.86 -12.49 -1.64
N PHE A 168 -36.65 -13.17 -2.77
CA PHE A 168 -35.42 -13.91 -3.02
C PHE A 168 -34.20 -12.97 -3.09
N PHE A 169 -34.34 -11.82 -3.74
CA PHE A 169 -33.27 -10.81 -3.74
C PHE A 169 -33.01 -10.21 -2.36
N ALA A 170 -34.03 -10.03 -1.53
CA ALA A 170 -33.88 -9.54 -0.17
C ALA A 170 -33.14 -10.56 0.71
N GLU A 171 -33.49 -11.84 0.63
CA GLU A 171 -32.78 -12.92 1.31
C GLU A 171 -31.34 -13.05 0.83
N LEU A 172 -31.12 -13.03 -0.48
CA LEU A 172 -29.78 -13.15 -1.04
C LEU A 172 -28.90 -11.95 -0.71
N PHE A 173 -29.46 -10.73 -0.68
CA PHE A 173 -28.75 -9.55 -0.17
C PHE A 173 -28.42 -9.68 1.32
N LYS A 174 -29.35 -10.21 2.13
CA LYS A 174 -29.12 -10.47 3.56
C LYS A 174 -27.97 -11.47 3.77
N TYR A 175 -27.95 -12.57 3.04
CA TYR A 175 -26.84 -13.55 3.11
C TYR A 175 -25.52 -12.97 2.60
N ALA A 176 -25.54 -12.24 1.48
CA ALA A 176 -24.36 -11.56 0.97
C ALA A 176 -23.82 -10.53 1.99
N PHE A 177 -24.71 -9.77 2.62
CA PHE A 177 -24.34 -8.79 3.65
C PHE A 177 -23.68 -9.46 4.87
N TYR A 178 -24.25 -10.54 5.41
CA TYR A 178 -23.63 -11.28 6.51
C TYR A 178 -22.28 -11.87 6.12
N PHE A 179 -22.17 -12.43 4.92
CA PHE A 179 -20.92 -12.99 4.43
C PHE A 179 -19.85 -11.90 4.29
N ARG A 180 -20.20 -10.69 3.81
CA ARG A 180 -19.26 -9.57 3.72
C ARG A 180 -18.85 -9.00 5.07
N ILE A 181 -19.75 -8.99 6.04
CA ILE A 181 -19.38 -8.66 7.43
C ILE A 181 -18.40 -9.70 7.96
N PHE A 182 -18.68 -10.99 7.78
CA PHE A 182 -17.79 -12.07 8.21
C PHE A 182 -16.41 -11.98 7.53
N GLU A 183 -16.36 -11.74 6.23
CA GLU A 183 -15.12 -11.49 5.49
C GLU A 183 -14.37 -10.27 6.05
N GLY A 184 -15.08 -9.17 6.34
CA GLY A 184 -14.49 -7.99 6.99
C GLY A 184 -13.86 -8.32 8.35
N ILE A 185 -14.52 -9.16 9.15
CA ILE A 185 -14.00 -9.64 10.44
C ILE A 185 -12.75 -10.51 10.24
N VAL A 186 -12.77 -11.45 9.30
CA VAL A 186 -11.61 -12.30 8.97
C VAL A 186 -10.43 -11.45 8.50
N VAL A 187 -10.67 -10.51 7.59
CA VAL A 187 -9.65 -9.55 7.12
C VAL A 187 -9.10 -8.73 8.28
N PHE A 188 -9.96 -8.25 9.18
CA PHE A 188 -9.53 -7.52 10.38
C PHE A 188 -8.58 -8.35 11.24
N PHE A 189 -8.90 -9.62 11.52
CA PHE A 189 -8.02 -10.51 12.29
C PHE A 189 -6.70 -10.82 11.57
N ILE A 190 -6.73 -11.04 10.25
CA ILE A 190 -5.51 -11.21 9.44
C ILE A 190 -4.65 -9.94 9.51
N CYS A 191 -5.26 -8.76 9.39
CA CYS A 191 -4.56 -7.48 9.46
C CYS A 191 -3.97 -7.23 10.84
N LEU A 192 -4.68 -7.59 11.92
CA LEU A 192 -4.15 -7.54 13.29
C LEU A 192 -2.94 -8.47 13.45
N TYR A 193 -3.02 -9.69 12.92
CA TYR A 193 -1.90 -10.63 12.94
C TYR A 193 -0.69 -10.08 12.18
N ILE A 194 -0.89 -9.53 10.98
CA ILE A 194 0.19 -8.92 10.18
C ILE A 194 0.75 -7.67 10.86
N SER A 195 -0.10 -6.84 11.48
CA SER A 195 0.35 -5.65 12.23
C SER A 195 1.18 -6.04 13.45
N SER A 196 0.81 -7.12 14.15
CA SER A 196 1.61 -7.67 15.24
C SER A 196 2.96 -8.24 14.77
N ALA A 197 2.98 -8.93 13.62
CA ALA A 197 4.20 -9.50 13.04
C ALA A 197 5.11 -8.44 12.38
N PHE A 198 4.53 -7.37 11.82
CA PHE A 198 5.23 -6.32 11.05
C PHE A 198 4.76 -4.91 11.45
N PRO A 199 4.99 -4.48 12.70
CA PRO A 199 4.45 -3.21 13.23
C PRO A 199 5.01 -1.96 12.56
N LYS A 200 6.14 -2.08 11.84
CA LYS A 200 6.74 -0.97 11.07
C LYS A 200 6.09 -0.78 9.70
N GLU A 201 5.31 -1.75 9.23
CA GLU A 201 4.77 -1.79 7.88
C GLU A 201 3.25 -1.56 7.82
N ILE A 202 2.52 -1.84 8.90
CA ILE A 202 1.07 -1.67 8.99
C ILE A 202 0.70 -0.93 10.28
N SER A 203 0.06 0.23 10.16
CA SER A 203 -0.50 0.95 11.30
C SER A 203 -1.92 0.49 11.64
N GLU A 204 -2.38 0.74 12.87
CA GLU A 204 -3.77 0.46 13.27
C GLU A 204 -4.80 1.16 12.37
N SER A 205 -4.47 2.37 11.90
CA SER A 205 -5.31 3.10 10.93
C SER A 205 -5.46 2.33 9.62
N ASP A 206 -4.42 1.63 9.19
CA ASP A 206 -4.43 0.83 7.96
C ASP A 206 -5.27 -0.44 8.13
N VAL A 207 -5.19 -1.09 9.30
CA VAL A 207 -6.05 -2.23 9.68
C VAL A 207 -7.53 -1.88 9.57
N ILE A 208 -7.92 -0.73 10.13
CA ILE A 208 -9.31 -0.25 10.11
C ILE A 208 -9.74 0.05 8.67
N LYS A 209 -8.90 0.75 7.89
CA LYS A 209 -9.18 1.05 6.48
C LYS A 209 -9.34 -0.22 5.65
N TRP A 210 -8.54 -1.25 5.91
CA TRP A 210 -8.62 -2.54 5.21
C TRP A 210 -9.94 -3.26 5.52
N ALA A 211 -10.28 -3.40 6.79
CA ALA A 211 -11.53 -4.02 7.20
C ALA A 211 -12.75 -3.28 6.61
N PHE A 212 -12.76 -1.95 6.68
CA PHE A 212 -13.86 -1.14 6.18
C PHE A 212 -13.95 -1.16 4.64
N SER A 213 -12.82 -1.08 3.94
CA SER A 213 -12.76 -1.13 2.47
C SER A 213 -13.24 -2.48 1.93
N SER A 214 -12.90 -3.60 2.58
CA SER A 214 -13.38 -4.93 2.18
C SER A 214 -14.90 -5.05 2.32
N VAL A 215 -15.46 -4.55 3.42
CA VAL A 215 -16.92 -4.54 3.64
C VAL A 215 -17.62 -3.65 2.62
N LEU A 216 -17.14 -2.41 2.41
CA LEU A 216 -17.74 -1.48 1.44
C LEU A 216 -17.72 -2.05 0.02
N THR A 217 -16.58 -2.57 -0.42
CA THR A 217 -16.40 -3.12 -1.77
C THR A 217 -17.32 -4.31 -2.01
N GLY A 218 -17.48 -5.17 -1.00
CA GLY A 218 -18.43 -6.29 -1.03
C GLY A 218 -19.90 -5.85 -1.14
N ILE A 219 -20.30 -4.81 -0.40
CA ILE A 219 -21.67 -4.29 -0.43
C ILE A 219 -21.97 -3.57 -1.75
N PHE A 220 -21.07 -2.70 -2.23
CA PHE A 220 -21.28 -1.94 -3.46
C PHE A 220 -21.30 -2.84 -4.72
N SER A 221 -20.46 -3.87 -4.78
CA SER A 221 -20.49 -4.85 -5.86
C SER A 221 -21.80 -5.64 -5.90
N SER A 222 -22.39 -5.94 -4.73
CA SER A 222 -23.70 -6.59 -4.62
C SER A 222 -24.83 -5.68 -5.09
N GLY A 223 -24.76 -4.36 -4.82
CA GLY A 223 -25.72 -3.37 -5.29
C GLY A 223 -25.75 -3.21 -6.82
N ALA A 224 -24.60 -3.24 -7.48
CA ALA A 224 -24.50 -3.20 -8.95
C ALA A 224 -25.17 -4.42 -9.60
N ILE A 225 -25.01 -5.60 -9.00
CA ILE A 225 -25.64 -6.84 -9.47
C ILE A 225 -27.16 -6.77 -9.33
N ILE A 226 -27.68 -6.25 -8.21
CA ILE A 226 -29.12 -6.04 -8.02
C ILE A 226 -29.69 -5.10 -9.09
N LYS A 227 -28.96 -4.02 -9.41
CA LYS A 227 -29.37 -3.07 -10.45
C LYS A 227 -29.41 -3.74 -11.83
N LEU A 228 -28.40 -4.54 -12.16
CA LEU A 228 -28.33 -5.27 -13.43
C LEU A 228 -29.44 -6.32 -13.54
N ALA A 229 -29.70 -7.08 -12.47
CA ALA A 229 -30.77 -8.06 -12.42
C ALA A 229 -32.16 -7.43 -12.54
N ARG A 230 -32.42 -6.29 -11.86
CA ARG A 230 -33.66 -5.51 -12.03
C ARG A 230 -33.86 -5.04 -13.47
N ASN A 231 -32.80 -4.55 -14.11
CA ASN A 231 -32.87 -4.08 -15.51
C ASN A 231 -33.21 -5.22 -16.48
N LEU A 232 -32.68 -6.42 -16.26
CA LEU A 232 -32.99 -7.62 -17.06
C LEU A 232 -34.46 -8.06 -16.89
N VAL A 233 -35.01 -7.98 -15.68
CA VAL A 233 -36.42 -8.31 -15.41
C VAL A 233 -37.37 -7.31 -16.11
N VAL A 234 -37.05 -6.02 -16.03
CA VAL A 234 -37.86 -4.95 -16.64
C VAL A 234 -37.82 -5.02 -18.17
N SER A 235 -36.67 -5.33 -18.79
CA SER A 235 -36.57 -5.44 -20.26
C SER A 235 -37.39 -6.62 -20.80
N LYS A 236 -37.39 -7.75 -20.09
CA LYS A 236 -38.16 -8.94 -20.46
C LYS A 236 -39.67 -8.74 -20.29
N ALA A 237 -40.10 -7.99 -19.27
CA ALA A 237 -41.50 -7.61 -19.08
C ALA A 237 -42.02 -6.68 -20.19
N LYS A 238 -41.17 -5.79 -20.72
CA LYS A 238 -41.50 -4.94 -21.88
C LYS A 238 -41.59 -5.76 -23.18
N SER A 239 -40.67 -6.71 -23.39
CA SER A 239 -40.68 -7.57 -24.58
C SER A 239 -41.92 -8.47 -24.68
N LYS A 240 -42.54 -8.85 -23.55
CA LYS A 240 -43.78 -9.64 -23.50
C LYS A 240 -45.06 -8.84 -23.79
N LYS A 241 -45.01 -7.51 -23.79
CA LYS A 241 -46.16 -6.63 -24.10
C LYS A 241 -46.27 -6.27 -25.60
N ILE A 242 -45.30 -6.69 -26.41
CA ILE A 242 -45.19 -6.36 -27.84
C ILE A 242 -45.60 -7.56 -28.73
N LEU A 243 -45.86 -8.73 -28.12
CA LEU A 243 -46.55 -9.87 -28.73
C LEU A 243 -47.99 -9.93 -28.23
#